data_AF-A0A1F9ASR0-F1
#
_entry.id   AF-A0A1F9ASR0-F1
#
_cell.length_a   1.000
_cell.length_b   1.000
_cell.length_c   1.000
_cell.angle_alpha   90.00
_cell.angle_beta   90.00
_cell.angle_gamma   90.00
#
_symmetry.space_group_name_H-M   'P 1'
#
loop_
_entity.id
_entity.type
_entity.pdbx_description
1 polymer ?
#
loop_
_entity_poly.entity_id
_entity_poly.type
_entity_poly.pdbx_seq_one_letter_code
_entity_poly.pdbx_strand_id
1 'polypeptide(L)'
;MRAPIRVILTDNRSSMITVKRLQNRSFQVRLHRIFAQAEPATLAALARFIRRPDRKNRKAMGDFIARHLERIREKPARKRALPLAVRGKVYHLGEILEQVKQAYQIPAPEVRISWGQRRGKRKFRAIRLGSFDEEQKLIRVHPLLDRKQVPRFFVEYIVYHELLHAVVPEARAAGGRRASHTREFKRREKLFARYREAYAFEKRFVEERWSRRGS
;
A
#
# COMPACT_ATOMS: atom_id res chain seq x y z
N MET A 1 -6.88 21.37 30.33
CA MET A 1 -6.47 19.97 30.61
C MET A 1 -5.45 19.48 29.59
N ARG A 2 -4.27 19.04 30.05
CA ARG A 2 -3.23 18.40 29.22
C ARG A 2 -3.59 16.92 29.05
N ALA A 3 -3.78 16.46 27.81
CA ALA A 3 -4.00 15.05 27.52
C ALA A 3 -2.64 14.35 27.34
N PRO A 4 -2.39 13.19 27.96
CA PRO A 4 -1.12 12.49 27.79
C PRO A 4 -0.97 12.00 26.34
N ILE A 5 0.24 12.17 25.77
CA ILE A 5 0.57 11.79 24.39
C ILE A 5 1.77 10.84 24.43
N ARG A 6 1.62 9.64 23.86
CA ARG A 6 2.73 8.74 23.56
C ARG A 6 3.17 8.95 22.12
N VAL A 7 4.37 9.49 21.93
CA VAL A 7 4.97 9.67 20.61
C VAL A 7 5.85 8.46 20.27
N ILE A 8 5.69 7.93 19.06
CA ILE A 8 6.56 6.89 18.49
C ILE A 8 7.18 7.45 17.22
N LEU A 9 8.50 7.62 17.23
CA LEU A 9 9.24 8.03 16.04
C LEU A 9 9.48 6.83 15.12
N THR A 10 9.29 7.04 13.82
CA THR A 10 9.37 6.03 12.76
C THR A 10 10.10 6.59 11.55
N ASP A 11 10.52 5.70 10.65
CA ASP A 11 11.08 6.07 9.33
C ASP A 11 10.11 5.64 8.20
N ASN A 12 8.80 5.65 8.50
CA ASN A 12 7.75 5.22 7.59
C ASN A 12 7.58 6.20 6.41
N ARG A 13 7.79 5.72 5.18
CA ARG A 13 7.61 6.54 3.97
C ARG A 13 6.17 6.63 3.46
N SER A 14 5.31 5.67 3.81
CA SER A 14 3.92 5.60 3.34
C SER A 14 2.90 6.31 4.24
N SER A 15 3.23 6.51 5.51
CA SER A 15 2.41 7.26 6.47
C SER A 15 3.32 8.05 7.41
N MET A 16 3.35 9.36 7.20
CA MET A 16 4.20 10.30 7.93
C MET A 16 3.68 10.63 9.32
N ILE A 17 2.35 10.61 9.48
CA ILE A 17 1.66 10.90 10.74
C ILE A 17 0.50 9.91 10.86
N THR A 18 0.44 9.17 11.97
CA THR A 18 -0.73 8.37 12.35
C THR A 18 -1.14 8.73 13.77
N VAL A 19 -2.40 9.13 13.96
CA VAL A 19 -2.95 9.48 15.27
C VAL A 19 -3.98 8.42 15.67
N LYS A 20 -3.81 7.83 16.86
CA LYS A 20 -4.79 6.93 17.47
C LYS A 20 -5.26 7.53 18.79
N ARG A 21 -6.55 7.79 18.91
CA ARG A 21 -7.20 8.22 20.16
C ARG A 21 -7.48 6.99 21.03
N LEU A 22 -7.14 7.07 22.31
CA LEU A 22 -7.35 6.00 23.30
C LEU A 22 -8.54 6.34 24.21
N GLN A 23 -9.06 5.33 24.93
CA GLN A 23 -10.30 5.42 25.71
C GLN A 23 -10.25 6.48 26.83
N ASN A 24 -9.06 6.81 27.36
CA ASN A 24 -8.84 7.77 28.45
C ASN A 24 -8.46 9.20 27.97
N ARG A 25 -8.95 9.63 26.80
CA ARG A 25 -8.59 10.93 26.17
C ARG A 25 -7.07 11.11 25.90
N SER A 26 -6.26 10.06 25.99
CA SER A 26 -4.85 10.08 25.61
C SER A 26 -4.68 9.78 24.11
N PHE A 27 -3.52 10.16 23.56
CA PHE A 27 -3.19 9.96 22.16
C PHE A 27 -1.94 9.11 22.01
N GLN A 28 -1.97 8.16 21.08
CA GLN A 28 -0.78 7.52 20.55
C GLN A 28 -0.52 8.09 19.16
N VAL A 29 0.64 8.72 18.99
CA VAL A 29 1.01 9.38 17.73
C VAL A 29 2.26 8.73 17.18
N ARG A 30 2.17 8.15 15.99
CA ARG A 30 3.34 7.72 15.21
C ARG A 30 3.73 8.86 14.28
N LEU A 31 4.97 9.33 14.38
CA LEU A 31 5.50 10.41 13.58
C LEU A 31 6.73 9.93 12.82
N HIS A 32 6.91 10.39 11.59
CA HIS A 32 8.18 10.28 10.93
C HIS A 32 9.24 11.09 11.69
N ARG A 33 10.48 10.60 11.79
CA ARG A 33 11.57 11.27 12.52
C ARG A 33 11.85 12.68 12.04
N ILE A 34 11.47 13.01 10.82
CA ILE A 34 11.65 14.35 10.26
C ILE A 34 10.93 15.44 11.05
N PHE A 35 9.85 15.09 11.76
CA PHE A 35 9.16 16.03 12.65
C PHE A 35 9.95 16.35 13.93
N ALA A 36 11.01 15.62 14.25
CA ALA A 36 11.91 15.98 15.36
C ALA A 36 12.71 17.25 15.07
N GLN A 37 12.84 17.64 13.79
CA GLN A 37 13.51 18.86 13.35
C GLN A 37 12.50 19.98 13.00
N ALA A 38 11.23 19.79 13.32
CA ALA A 38 10.20 20.74 12.96
C ALA A 38 10.30 22.02 13.79
N GLU A 39 10.22 23.17 13.13
CA GLU A 39 10.17 24.47 13.79
C GLU A 39 8.95 24.59 14.73
N PRO A 40 9.00 25.45 15.76
CA PRO A 40 7.92 25.61 16.74
C PRO A 40 6.54 25.85 16.12
N ALA A 41 6.46 26.62 15.04
CA ALA A 41 5.20 26.86 14.31
C ALA A 41 4.61 25.57 13.70
N THR A 42 5.47 24.70 13.18
CA THR A 42 5.09 23.38 12.63
C THR A 42 4.67 22.43 13.74
N LEU A 43 5.38 22.41 14.87
CA LEU A 43 5.00 21.61 16.04
C LEU A 43 3.66 22.04 16.62
N ALA A 44 3.37 23.35 16.67
CA ALA A 44 2.08 23.87 17.09
C ALA A 44 0.95 23.44 16.13
N ALA A 45 1.20 23.45 14.82
CA ALA A 45 0.26 22.95 13.82
C ALA A 45 0.03 21.43 13.94
N LEU A 46 1.07 20.66 14.24
CA LEU A 46 0.98 19.23 14.50
C LEU A 46 0.15 18.94 15.76
N ALA A 47 0.34 19.70 16.84
CA ALA A 47 -0.45 19.58 18.06
C ALA A 47 -1.94 19.87 17.81
N ARG A 48 -2.26 20.91 17.02
CA ARG A 48 -3.63 21.21 16.58
C ARG A 48 -4.20 20.08 15.72
N PHE A 49 -3.42 19.55 14.79
CA PHE A 49 -3.80 18.41 13.95
C PHE A 49 -4.16 17.15 14.78
N ILE A 50 -3.35 16.82 15.79
CA ILE A 50 -3.58 15.67 16.69
C ILE A 50 -4.91 15.83 17.45
N ARG A 51 -5.20 17.05 17.93
CA ARG A 51 -6.43 17.34 18.68
C ARG A 51 -7.67 17.38 17.79
N ARG A 52 -7.58 18.03 16.63
CA ARG A 52 -8.66 18.17 15.66
C ARG A 52 -8.11 18.27 14.23
N PRO A 53 -8.22 17.21 13.41
CA PRO A 53 -7.71 17.23 12.05
C PRO A 53 -8.60 18.07 11.11
N ASP A 54 -8.30 19.35 10.96
CA ASP A 54 -8.94 20.24 9.99
C ASP A 54 -8.14 20.40 8.67
N ARG A 55 -8.73 21.08 7.68
CA ARG A 55 -8.11 21.28 6.35
C ARG A 55 -6.84 22.13 6.41
N LYS A 56 -6.79 23.14 7.28
CA LYS A 56 -5.66 24.08 7.42
C LYS A 56 -4.44 23.37 8.01
N ASN A 57 -4.65 22.60 9.08
CA ASN A 57 -3.60 21.83 9.74
C ASN A 57 -3.10 20.70 8.82
N ARG A 58 -3.97 20.06 8.03
CA ARG A 58 -3.53 19.08 7.00
C ARG A 58 -2.64 19.71 5.94
N LYS A 59 -2.98 20.91 5.44
CA LYS A 59 -2.16 21.63 4.46
C LYS A 59 -0.79 21.97 5.04
N ALA A 60 -0.74 22.55 6.25
CA ALA A 60 0.53 22.87 6.90
C ALA A 60 1.43 21.63 7.10
N MET A 61 0.86 20.48 7.46
CA MET A 61 1.62 19.22 7.54
C MET A 61 2.08 18.74 6.16
N GLY A 62 1.22 18.87 5.14
CA GLY A 62 1.57 18.55 3.75
C GLY A 62 2.73 19.39 3.22
N ASP A 63 2.70 20.70 3.45
CA ASP A 63 3.73 21.65 3.01
C ASP A 63 5.07 21.38 3.73
N PHE A 64 5.04 21.06 5.02
CA PHE A 64 6.24 20.65 5.76
C PHE A 64 6.83 19.35 5.21
N ILE A 65 6.01 18.32 5.00
CA ILE A 65 6.45 17.04 4.42
C ILE A 65 7.04 17.27 3.03
N ALA A 66 6.38 18.08 2.19
CA ALA A 66 6.81 18.37 0.82
C ALA A 66 8.21 18.99 0.76
N ARG A 67 8.48 20.00 1.60
CA ARG A 67 9.80 20.65 1.72
C ARG A 67 10.92 19.72 2.17
N HIS A 68 10.57 18.58 2.75
CA HIS A 68 11.51 17.63 3.32
C HIS A 68 11.50 16.26 2.62
N LEU A 69 10.83 16.14 1.47
CA LEU A 69 10.69 14.89 0.72
C LEU A 69 12.05 14.31 0.29
N GLU A 70 13.01 15.16 -0.06
CA GLU A 70 14.34 14.73 -0.51
C GLU A 70 15.09 14.04 0.61
N ARG A 71 15.16 14.64 1.80
CA ARG A 71 15.75 14.02 3.00
C ARG A 71 15.07 12.71 3.42
N ILE A 72 13.76 12.59 3.20
CA ILE A 72 13.02 11.33 3.43
C ILE A 72 13.46 10.24 2.45
N ARG A 73 13.79 10.63 1.20
CA ARG A 73 14.23 9.74 0.11
C ARG A 73 15.72 9.38 0.19
N GLU A 74 16.57 10.29 0.69
CA GLU A 74 18.03 10.13 0.79
C GLU A 74 18.45 8.95 1.68
N LYS A 75 17.74 8.67 2.78
CA LYS A 75 18.07 7.52 3.64
C LYS A 75 17.53 6.24 3.01
N PRO A 76 18.34 5.37 2.36
CA PRO A 76 17.82 4.16 1.74
C PRO A 76 17.02 3.38 2.77
N ALA A 77 15.76 3.04 2.44
CA ALA A 77 15.00 2.11 3.27
C ALA A 77 15.89 0.89 3.45
N ARG A 78 16.25 0.51 4.69
CA ARG A 78 17.17 -0.61 4.97
C ARG A 78 16.81 -1.75 4.03
N LYS A 79 17.65 -1.99 3.03
CA LYS A 79 17.48 -2.99 1.97
C LYS A 79 17.62 -4.36 2.61
N ARG A 80 16.66 -4.77 3.44
CA ARG A 80 16.50 -6.17 3.80
C ARG A 80 16.10 -6.86 2.51
N ALA A 81 17.08 -7.42 1.82
CA ALA A 81 16.86 -8.44 0.81
C ALA A 81 16.19 -9.62 1.52
N LEU A 82 14.87 -9.53 1.67
CA LEU A 82 14.09 -10.65 2.14
C LEU A 82 14.13 -11.69 1.01
N PRO A 83 14.46 -12.96 1.30
CA PRO A 83 14.43 -14.00 0.28
C PRO A 83 13.05 -14.04 -0.38
N LEU A 84 13.03 -14.09 -1.71
CA LEU A 84 11.80 -14.13 -2.48
C LEU A 84 11.13 -15.49 -2.30
N ALA A 85 9.92 -15.49 -1.76
CA ALA A 85 9.10 -16.69 -1.66
C ALA A 85 8.25 -16.80 -2.93
N VAL A 86 8.80 -17.36 -4.00
CA VAL A 86 8.11 -17.50 -5.29
C VAL A 86 7.17 -18.71 -5.35
N ARG A 87 7.55 -19.81 -4.70
CA ARG A 87 6.76 -21.05 -4.66
C ARG A 87 5.77 -21.02 -3.50
N GLY A 88 4.49 -21.10 -3.83
CA GLY A 88 3.40 -21.32 -2.89
C GLY A 88 3.08 -22.81 -2.71
N LYS A 89 2.01 -23.10 -1.98
CA LYS A 89 1.42 -24.44 -1.81
C LYS A 89 0.70 -24.92 -3.07
N VAL A 90 0.12 -23.99 -3.83
CA VAL A 90 -0.71 -24.28 -5.01
C VAL A 90 -0.12 -23.63 -6.25
N TYR A 91 0.36 -22.39 -6.14
CA TYR A 91 0.80 -21.61 -7.29
C TYR A 91 2.29 -21.23 -7.22
N HIS A 92 2.97 -21.26 -8.37
CA HIS A 92 4.30 -20.73 -8.55
C HIS A 92 4.23 -19.33 -9.16
N LEU A 93 4.51 -18.29 -8.37
CA LEU A 93 4.35 -16.90 -8.81
C LEU A 93 5.33 -16.49 -9.90
N GLY A 94 6.52 -17.09 -9.94
CA GLY A 94 7.49 -16.82 -10.99
C GLY A 94 6.97 -17.25 -12.37
N GLU A 95 6.32 -18.40 -12.45
CA GLU A 95 5.73 -18.88 -13.72
C GLU A 95 4.56 -18.00 -14.14
N ILE A 96 3.68 -17.64 -13.20
CA ILE A 96 2.55 -16.74 -13.46
C ILE A 96 3.03 -15.38 -13.94
N LEU A 97 4.07 -14.82 -13.32
CA LEU A 97 4.64 -13.54 -13.71
C LEU A 97 5.09 -13.55 -15.17
N GLU A 98 5.89 -14.53 -15.55
CA GLU A 98 6.44 -14.62 -16.90
C GLU A 98 5.35 -14.90 -17.95
N GLN A 99 4.38 -15.78 -17.63
CA GLN A 99 3.22 -16.00 -18.49
C GLN A 99 2.40 -14.73 -18.71
N VAL A 100 2.15 -13.95 -17.65
CA VAL A 100 1.39 -12.70 -17.76
C VAL A 100 2.18 -11.64 -18.54
N LYS A 101 3.49 -11.49 -18.28
CA LYS A 101 4.35 -10.57 -19.06
C LYS A 101 4.32 -10.91 -20.54
N GLN A 102 4.42 -12.19 -20.89
CA GLN A 102 4.39 -12.66 -22.27
C GLN A 102 3.02 -12.45 -22.91
N ALA A 103 1.93 -12.87 -22.25
CA ALA A 103 0.57 -12.79 -22.79
C ALA A 103 0.12 -11.35 -23.06
N TYR A 104 0.56 -10.38 -22.25
CA TYR A 104 0.19 -8.98 -22.37
C TYR A 104 1.32 -8.06 -22.86
N GLN A 105 2.44 -8.64 -23.28
CA GLN A 105 3.62 -7.93 -23.81
C GLN A 105 4.07 -6.77 -22.92
N ILE A 106 4.23 -7.02 -21.61
CA ILE A 106 4.61 -6.00 -20.62
C ILE A 106 6.14 -5.99 -20.45
N PRO A 107 6.85 -4.93 -20.92
CA PRO A 107 8.31 -4.86 -20.84
C PRO A 107 8.77 -4.39 -19.45
N ALA A 108 8.76 -5.30 -18.48
CA ALA A 108 9.15 -5.03 -17.09
C ALA A 108 10.16 -6.07 -16.57
N PRO A 109 11.38 -6.15 -17.15
CA PRO A 109 12.37 -7.18 -16.83
C PRO A 109 12.89 -7.10 -15.39
N GLU A 110 12.93 -5.90 -14.81
CA GLU A 110 13.41 -5.66 -13.45
C GLU A 110 12.39 -6.03 -12.36
N VAL A 111 11.13 -6.25 -12.75
CA VAL A 111 10.05 -6.57 -11.81
C VAL A 111 10.16 -8.01 -11.34
N ARG A 112 10.29 -8.15 -10.03
CA ARG A 112 10.31 -9.43 -9.31
C ARG A 112 8.98 -9.66 -8.60
N ILE A 113 8.72 -10.89 -8.19
CA ILE A 113 7.48 -11.27 -7.49
C ILE A 113 7.76 -12.15 -6.27
N SER A 114 6.94 -12.03 -5.23
CA SER A 114 6.98 -12.90 -4.06
C SER A 114 5.62 -13.00 -3.40
N TRP A 115 5.37 -14.12 -2.74
CA TRP A 115 4.32 -14.19 -1.73
C TRP A 115 4.64 -13.22 -0.59
N GLY A 116 3.61 -12.55 -0.10
CA GLY A 116 3.69 -11.73 1.10
C GLY A 116 3.89 -12.59 2.36
N GLN A 117 4.22 -11.95 3.48
CA GLN A 117 4.31 -12.63 4.76
C GLN A 117 2.91 -12.78 5.37
N ARG A 118 2.58 -13.97 5.92
CA ARG A 118 1.39 -14.16 6.75
C ARG A 118 1.55 -13.37 8.04
N ARG A 119 1.11 -12.11 8.06
CA ARG A 119 1.01 -11.34 9.31
C ARG A 119 -0.17 -11.89 10.12
N GLY A 120 0.01 -12.05 11.44
CA GLY A 120 -1.02 -12.55 12.36
C GLY A 120 -2.33 -11.75 12.33
N LYS A 121 -3.36 -12.19 13.06
CA LYS A 121 -4.78 -11.74 13.07
C LYS A 121 -4.98 -10.21 13.35
N ARG A 122 -4.41 -9.33 12.54
CA ARG A 122 -4.64 -7.89 12.63
C ARG A 122 -5.96 -7.62 11.91
N LYS A 123 -6.92 -7.05 12.65
CA LYS A 123 -8.21 -6.57 12.10
C LYS A 123 -7.92 -5.42 11.12
N PHE A 124 -7.70 -5.75 9.85
CA PHE A 124 -7.67 -4.75 8.78
C PHE A 124 -9.11 -4.47 8.33
N ARG A 125 -9.40 -3.22 7.97
CA ARG A 125 -10.69 -2.76 7.39
C ARG A 125 -10.81 -3.05 5.89
N ALA A 126 -9.70 -3.39 5.23
CA ALA A 126 -9.61 -3.81 3.83
C ALA A 126 -8.52 -4.88 3.71
N ILE A 127 -8.71 -5.90 2.86
CA ILE A 127 -7.64 -6.85 2.51
C ILE A 127 -7.07 -6.39 1.17
N ARG A 128 -5.77 -6.12 1.15
CA ARG A 128 -5.06 -5.85 -0.09
C ARG A 128 -4.54 -7.18 -0.65
N LEU A 129 -4.99 -7.56 -1.86
CA LEU A 129 -4.68 -8.85 -2.46
C LEU A 129 -3.33 -8.88 -3.20
N GLY A 130 -2.88 -7.74 -3.72
CA GLY A 130 -1.58 -7.53 -4.33
C GLY A 130 -1.00 -6.15 -3.97
N SER A 131 0.30 -5.96 -4.15
CA SER A 131 0.89 -4.62 -4.13
C SER A 131 2.20 -4.58 -4.91
N PHE A 132 2.40 -3.52 -5.68
CA PHE A 132 3.67 -3.17 -6.28
C PHE A 132 4.48 -2.18 -5.42
N ASP A 133 5.79 -2.40 -5.34
CA ASP A 133 6.77 -1.57 -4.66
C ASP A 133 7.73 -0.97 -5.69
N GLU A 134 7.54 0.31 -6.03
CA GLU A 134 8.30 1.03 -7.05
C GLU A 134 9.82 1.05 -6.77
N GLU A 135 10.21 1.23 -5.50
CA GLU A 135 11.62 1.35 -5.11
C GLU A 135 12.35 0.00 -5.21
N GLN A 136 11.63 -1.10 -4.92
CA GLN A 136 12.20 -2.45 -4.97
C GLN A 136 11.94 -3.19 -6.28
N LYS A 137 11.11 -2.62 -7.15
CA LYS A 137 10.52 -3.26 -8.34
C LYS A 137 9.97 -4.65 -7.99
N LEU A 138 9.14 -4.69 -6.96
CA LEU A 138 8.68 -5.96 -6.36
C LEU A 138 7.16 -6.01 -6.23
N ILE A 139 6.56 -7.00 -6.88
CA ILE A 139 5.17 -7.40 -6.66
C ILE A 139 5.08 -8.32 -5.45
N ARG A 140 4.16 -8.00 -4.53
CA ARG A 140 3.82 -8.85 -3.39
C ARG A 140 2.39 -9.34 -3.50
N VAL A 141 2.20 -10.64 -3.65
CA VAL A 141 0.87 -11.27 -3.71
C VAL A 141 0.48 -11.79 -2.34
N HIS A 142 -0.75 -11.54 -1.90
CA HIS A 142 -1.19 -11.96 -0.57
C HIS A 142 -1.31 -13.50 -0.48
N PRO A 143 -0.73 -14.18 0.54
CA PRO A 143 -0.81 -15.65 0.71
C PRO A 143 -2.20 -16.24 0.90
N LEU A 144 -3.26 -15.42 0.84
CA LEU A 144 -4.63 -15.90 0.87
C LEU A 144 -5.07 -16.45 -0.47
N LEU A 145 -4.40 -16.03 -1.55
CA LEU A 145 -4.65 -16.47 -2.91
C LEU A 145 -4.00 -17.82 -3.23
N ASP A 146 -3.07 -18.29 -2.39
CA ASP A 146 -2.38 -19.57 -2.53
C ASP A 146 -3.22 -20.74 -1.97
N ARG A 147 -4.36 -21.02 -2.61
CA ARG A 147 -5.33 -22.06 -2.20
C ARG A 147 -6.05 -22.63 -3.42
N LYS A 148 -6.42 -23.92 -3.36
CA LYS A 148 -7.10 -24.62 -4.47
C LYS A 148 -8.44 -23.98 -4.86
N GLN A 149 -9.15 -23.37 -3.90
CA GLN A 149 -10.43 -22.70 -4.15
C GLN A 149 -10.30 -21.35 -4.86
N VAL A 150 -9.09 -20.78 -4.92
CA VAL A 150 -8.82 -19.53 -5.64
C VAL A 150 -8.39 -19.92 -7.05
N PRO A 151 -9.15 -19.61 -8.11
CA PRO A 151 -8.80 -20.00 -9.46
C PRO A 151 -7.49 -19.35 -9.95
N ARG A 152 -6.75 -20.06 -10.81
CA ARG A 152 -5.48 -19.56 -11.37
C ARG A 152 -5.63 -18.21 -12.07
N PHE A 153 -6.68 -18.06 -12.88
CA PHE A 153 -6.94 -16.80 -13.61
C PHE A 153 -7.08 -15.58 -12.69
N PHE A 154 -7.55 -15.78 -11.46
CA PHE A 154 -7.68 -14.69 -10.51
C PHE A 154 -6.31 -14.28 -9.95
N VAL A 155 -5.41 -15.24 -9.73
CA VAL A 155 -4.03 -14.95 -9.36
C VAL A 155 -3.31 -14.23 -10.50
N GLU A 156 -3.50 -14.68 -11.74
CA GLU A 156 -3.01 -14.01 -12.95
C GLU A 156 -3.53 -12.57 -13.05
N TYR A 157 -4.83 -12.35 -12.80
CA TYR A 157 -5.40 -11.00 -12.77
C TYR A 157 -4.74 -10.09 -11.73
N ILE A 158 -4.52 -10.59 -10.51
CA ILE A 158 -3.83 -9.81 -9.47
C ILE A 158 -2.40 -9.48 -9.91
N VAL A 159 -1.67 -10.44 -10.48
CA VAL A 159 -0.31 -10.19 -11.00
C VAL A 159 -0.32 -9.18 -12.14
N TYR A 160 -1.27 -9.28 -13.07
CA TYR A 160 -1.46 -8.32 -14.15
C TYR A 160 -1.75 -6.91 -13.62
N HIS A 161 -2.67 -6.77 -12.65
CA HIS A 161 -2.97 -5.50 -12.01
C HIS A 161 -1.73 -4.87 -11.36
N GLU A 162 -0.93 -5.66 -10.65
CA GLU A 162 0.29 -5.16 -10.01
C GLU A 162 1.40 -4.83 -11.03
N LEU A 163 1.50 -5.56 -12.14
CA LEU A 163 2.39 -5.22 -13.25
C LEU A 163 1.99 -3.91 -13.91
N LEU A 164 0.69 -3.62 -14.05
CA LEU A 164 0.24 -2.34 -14.61
C LEU A 164 0.71 -1.15 -13.78
N HIS A 165 0.83 -1.28 -12.45
CA HIS A 165 1.43 -0.22 -11.61
C HIS A 165 2.90 0.05 -11.94
N ALA A 166 3.63 -0.94 -12.47
CA ALA A 166 5.03 -0.78 -12.86
C ALA A 166 5.21 -0.04 -14.20
N VAL A 167 4.23 -0.13 -15.10
CA VAL A 167 4.34 0.40 -16.47
C VAL A 167 3.39 1.57 -16.78
N VAL A 168 2.41 1.84 -15.92
CA VAL A 168 1.50 2.99 -16.05
C VAL A 168 1.85 4.02 -14.99
N PRO A 169 2.34 5.21 -15.38
CA PRO A 169 2.70 6.26 -14.43
C PRO A 169 1.50 6.69 -13.56
N GLU A 170 1.76 6.91 -12.26
CA GLU A 170 0.79 7.54 -11.37
C GLU A 170 0.52 8.98 -11.83
N ALA A 171 -0.75 9.39 -11.91
CA ALA A 171 -1.08 10.80 -12.14
C ALA A 171 -1.20 11.57 -10.82
N ARG A 172 -0.89 12.87 -10.84
CA ARG A 172 -1.26 13.77 -9.74
C ARG A 172 -2.66 14.30 -9.98
N ALA A 173 -3.58 14.03 -9.06
CA ALA A 173 -4.91 14.66 -9.09
C ALA A 173 -4.79 16.16 -8.76
N ALA A 174 -5.81 16.96 -9.13
CA ALA A 174 -5.89 18.42 -8.94
C ALA A 174 -5.80 18.93 -7.47
N GLY A 175 -5.49 18.07 -6.51
CA GLY A 175 -5.21 18.41 -5.11
C GLY A 175 -3.92 17.79 -4.57
N GLY A 176 -2.97 17.43 -5.43
CA GLY A 176 -1.67 16.89 -5.04
C GLY A 176 -1.69 15.43 -4.53
N ARG A 177 -2.85 14.76 -4.53
CA ARG A 177 -2.96 13.33 -4.22
C ARG A 177 -2.51 12.50 -5.41
N ARG A 178 -1.70 11.47 -5.17
CA ARG A 178 -1.35 10.47 -6.19
C ARG A 178 -2.59 9.66 -6.54
N ALA A 179 -2.84 9.47 -7.82
CA ALA A 179 -3.87 8.62 -8.37
C ALA A 179 -3.18 7.45 -9.09
N SER A 180 -3.13 6.30 -8.43
CA SER A 180 -2.55 5.06 -8.94
C SER A 180 -3.43 4.41 -10.03
N HIS A 181 -4.74 4.67 -10.04
CA HIS A 181 -5.68 4.13 -11.02
C HIS A 181 -6.18 5.21 -11.97
N THR A 182 -5.29 5.68 -12.83
CA THR A 182 -5.58 6.67 -13.89
C THR A 182 -6.58 6.13 -14.92
N ARG A 183 -7.08 7.00 -15.82
CA ARG A 183 -7.93 6.54 -16.94
C ARG A 183 -7.20 5.53 -17.82
N GLU A 184 -5.91 5.75 -18.05
CA GLU A 184 -5.02 4.83 -18.76
C GLU A 184 -4.96 3.47 -18.07
N PHE A 185 -4.70 3.46 -16.75
CA PHE A 185 -4.66 2.25 -15.95
C PHE A 185 -5.94 1.45 -16.12
N LYS A 186 -7.10 2.08 -15.92
CA LYS A 186 -8.41 1.42 -16.03
C LYS A 186 -8.69 0.90 -17.43
N ARG A 187 -8.20 1.58 -18.48
CA ARG A 187 -8.32 1.10 -19.87
C ARG A 187 -7.51 -0.18 -20.06
N ARG A 188 -6.25 -0.19 -19.64
CA ARG A 188 -5.38 -1.37 -19.75
C ARG A 188 -5.89 -2.52 -18.89
N GLU A 189 -6.33 -2.25 -17.67
CA GLU A 189 -6.86 -3.26 -16.76
C GLU A 189 -8.00 -4.08 -17.39
N LYS A 190 -8.87 -3.42 -18.15
CA LYS A 190 -9.99 -4.06 -18.88
C LYS A 190 -9.55 -4.95 -20.05
N LEU A 191 -8.29 -4.89 -20.47
CA LEU A 191 -7.73 -5.76 -21.52
C LEU A 191 -7.39 -7.15 -20.99
N PHE A 192 -7.41 -7.35 -19.67
CA PHE A 192 -7.27 -8.70 -19.12
C PHE A 192 -8.39 -9.60 -19.65
N ALA A 193 -8.02 -10.75 -20.20
CA ALA A 193 -8.92 -11.60 -20.99
C ALA A 193 -10.16 -12.02 -20.19
N ARG A 194 -9.98 -12.25 -18.89
CA ARG A 194 -11.04 -12.65 -17.95
C ARG A 194 -11.41 -11.54 -16.97
N TYR A 195 -11.30 -10.28 -17.39
CA TYR A 195 -11.48 -9.11 -16.51
C TYR A 195 -12.82 -9.14 -15.76
N ARG A 196 -13.92 -9.42 -16.47
CA ARG A 196 -15.27 -9.46 -15.86
C ARG A 196 -15.38 -10.56 -14.80
N GLU A 197 -14.85 -11.75 -15.10
CA GLU A 197 -14.85 -12.88 -14.16
C GLU A 197 -13.97 -12.60 -12.94
N ALA A 198 -12.80 -11.99 -13.16
CA ALA A 198 -11.86 -11.66 -12.09
C ALA A 198 -12.45 -10.61 -11.15
N TYR A 199 -13.10 -9.57 -11.69
CA TYR A 199 -13.78 -8.55 -10.90
C TYR A 199 -14.96 -9.13 -10.11
N ALA A 200 -15.76 -10.00 -10.72
CA ALA A 200 -16.86 -10.68 -10.03
C ALA A 200 -16.35 -11.61 -8.90
N PHE A 201 -15.27 -12.34 -9.16
CA PHE A 201 -14.62 -13.19 -8.17
C PHE A 201 -14.05 -12.37 -7.01
N GLU A 202 -13.38 -11.25 -7.29
CA GLU A 202 -12.82 -10.37 -6.26
C GLU A 202 -13.89 -9.90 -5.28
N LYS A 203 -15.01 -9.38 -5.81
CA LYS A 203 -16.12 -8.88 -5.01
C LYS A 203 -16.61 -9.95 -4.03
N ARG A 204 -16.92 -11.15 -4.55
CA ARG A 204 -17.37 -12.30 -3.74
C ARG A 204 -16.32 -12.74 -2.73
N PHE A 205 -15.06 -12.89 -3.15
CA PHE A 205 -13.97 -13.35 -2.30
C PHE A 205 -13.70 -12.41 -1.12
N VAL A 206 -13.83 -11.10 -1.36
CA VAL A 206 -13.71 -10.07 -0.34
C VAL A 206 -14.92 -10.09 0.61
N GLU A 207 -16.14 -10.14 0.09
CA GLU A 207 -17.39 -10.22 0.87
C GLU A 207 -17.43 -11.44 1.82
N GLU A 208 -17.18 -12.65 1.30
CA GLU A 208 -17.13 -13.89 2.09
C GLU A 208 -16.16 -13.79 3.27
N ARG A 209 -15.06 -13.06 3.08
CA ARG A 209 -14.03 -12.85 4.11
C ARG A 209 -14.40 -11.82 5.15
N TRP A 210 -15.28 -10.87 4.83
CA TRP A 210 -15.84 -9.96 5.81
C TRP A 210 -16.87 -10.67 6.68
N SER A 211 -17.78 -11.44 6.07
CA SER A 211 -18.81 -12.19 6.79
C SER A 211 -18.20 -13.17 7.80
N ARG A 212 -17.16 -13.93 7.39
CA ARG A 212 -16.44 -14.88 8.28
C ARG A 212 -15.56 -14.24 9.36
N ARG A 213 -15.43 -12.92 9.39
CA ARG A 213 -14.69 -12.18 10.44
C ARG A 213 -15.62 -11.45 11.41
N GLY A 214 -16.92 -11.41 11.10
CA GLY A 214 -17.98 -10.81 11.92
C GLY A 214 -18.71 -11.80 12.83
N SER A 215 -18.70 -13.10 12.50
CA SER A 215 -19.01 -14.22 13.41
C SER A 215 -17.78 -14.64 14.21
#